data_AF-A0A430EGD5-F1
#
_entry.id   AF-A0A430EGD5-F1
#
_cell.length_a   1.000
_cell.length_b   1.000
_cell.length_c   1.000
_cell.angle_alpha   90.00
_cell.angle_beta   90.00
_cell.angle_gamma   90.00
#
_symmetry.space_group_name_H-M   'P 1'
#
loop_
_entity.id
_entity.type
_entity.pdbx_description
1 polymer ?
#
loop_
_entity_poly.entity_id
_entity_poly.type
_entity_poly.pdbx_seq_one_letter_code
_entity_poly.pdbx_strand_id
1 'polypeptide(L)'
;MEDLRRHHAQMLAALDELEQLTRSARCDDKAVMAVRYRLTRASSARRREVVALCERLIAAGATDPALKALRDATNVSRGTSSSHIGTWTLRQVIADWPGYVRASNLMRAALRREVAREVAVLAPHFAQAM
;
A
#
# COMPACT_ATOMS: atom_id res chain seq x y z
N MET A 1 -5.67 12.96 -8.70
CA MET A 1 -5.21 13.18 -7.30
C MET A 1 -6.27 12.86 -6.26
N GLU A 2 -7.54 13.23 -6.45
CA GLU A 2 -8.61 12.88 -5.50
C GLU A 2 -8.75 11.37 -5.29
N ASP A 3 -8.75 10.59 -6.38
CA ASP A 3 -8.77 9.13 -6.31
C ASP A 3 -7.56 8.54 -5.57
N LEU A 4 -6.36 9.06 -5.83
CA LEU A 4 -5.16 8.64 -5.11
C LEU A 4 -5.27 8.91 -3.61
N ARG A 5 -5.71 10.11 -3.21
CA ARG A 5 -5.92 10.46 -1.79
C ARG A 5 -6.95 9.55 -1.14
N ARG A 6 -8.04 9.22 -1.85
CA ARG A 6 -9.06 8.27 -1.39
C ARG A 6 -8.47 6.88 -1.17
N HIS A 7 -7.64 6.39 -2.09
CA HIS A 7 -6.95 5.11 -1.92
C HIS A 7 -5.94 5.12 -0.77
N HIS A 8 -5.20 6.22 -0.58
CA HIS A 8 -4.32 6.40 0.57
C HIS A 8 -5.08 6.33 1.89
N ALA A 9 -6.20 7.07 2.00
CA ALA A 9 -7.03 7.05 3.20
C ALA A 9 -7.57 5.65 3.51
N GLN A 10 -8.08 4.94 2.50
CA GLN A 10 -8.55 3.55 2.64
C GLN A 10 -7.43 2.60 3.09
N MET A 11 -6.22 2.76 2.55
CA MET A 11 -5.07 1.95 2.96
C MET A 11 -4.66 2.25 4.39
N LEU A 12 -4.50 3.52 4.76
CA LEU A 12 -4.10 3.91 6.11
C LEU A 12 -5.09 3.41 7.16
N ALA A 13 -6.40 3.57 6.91
CA ALA A 13 -7.44 3.03 7.79
C ALA A 13 -7.33 1.50 7.95
N ALA A 14 -7.16 0.76 6.85
CA ALA A 14 -6.98 -0.70 6.91
C ALA A 14 -5.68 -1.11 7.62
N LEU A 15 -4.60 -0.33 7.49
CA LEU A 15 -3.34 -0.57 8.18
C LEU A 15 -3.47 -0.37 9.69
N ASP A 16 -4.20 0.67 10.10
CA ASP A 16 -4.45 0.98 11.52
C ASP A 16 -5.34 -0.10 12.15
N GLU A 17 -6.38 -0.54 11.45
CA GLU A 17 -7.24 -1.64 11.91
C GLU A 17 -6.47 -2.95 12.01
N LEU A 18 -5.64 -3.28 11.02
CA LEU A 18 -4.78 -4.47 11.07
C LEU A 18 -3.80 -4.41 12.22
N GLU A 19 -3.26 -3.22 12.52
CA GLU A 19 -2.39 -3.02 13.66
C GLU A 19 -3.10 -3.31 14.98
N GLN A 20 -4.34 -2.83 15.17
CA GLN A 20 -5.12 -3.16 16.37
C GLN A 20 -5.38 -4.66 16.49
N LEU A 21 -5.79 -5.32 15.40
CA LEU A 21 -6.03 -6.76 15.40
C LEU A 21 -4.78 -7.55 15.79
N THR A 22 -3.60 -7.13 15.33
CA THR A 22 -2.32 -7.81 15.64
C THR A 22 -1.81 -7.62 17.07
N ARG A 23 -2.45 -6.77 17.89
CA ARG A 23 -2.16 -6.65 19.33
C ARG A 23 -2.80 -7.78 20.15
N SER A 24 -3.78 -8.47 19.58
CA SER A 24 -4.44 -9.60 20.23
C SER A 24 -3.55 -10.83 20.27
N ALA A 25 -3.57 -11.55 21.39
CA ALA A 25 -2.81 -12.79 21.57
C ALA A 25 -3.29 -13.93 20.64
N ARG A 26 -4.52 -13.83 20.12
CA ARG A 26 -5.12 -14.79 19.20
C ARG A 26 -5.63 -14.09 17.95
N CYS A 27 -5.62 -14.82 16.84
CA CYS A 27 -6.15 -14.37 15.55
C CYS A 27 -7.68 -14.38 15.58
N ASP A 28 -8.30 -13.22 15.34
CA ASP A 28 -9.68 -13.15 14.83
C ASP A 28 -9.59 -13.33 13.30
N ASP A 29 -9.79 -14.56 12.86
CA ASP A 29 -9.58 -14.96 11.47
C ASP A 29 -10.46 -14.18 10.50
N LYS A 30 -11.74 -13.98 10.84
CA LYS A 30 -12.70 -13.22 10.04
C LYS A 30 -12.29 -11.77 9.92
N ALA A 31 -11.99 -11.11 11.04
CA ALA A 31 -11.61 -9.70 11.04
C ALA A 31 -10.29 -9.49 10.28
N VAL A 32 -9.29 -10.34 10.54
CA VAL A 32 -7.97 -10.22 9.89
C VAL A 32 -8.07 -10.47 8.39
N MET A 33 -8.84 -11.47 7.92
CA MET A 33 -9.00 -11.70 6.49
C MET A 33 -9.76 -10.56 5.80
N ALA A 34 -10.81 -10.03 6.43
CA ALA A 34 -11.57 -8.91 5.90
C ALA A 34 -10.68 -7.67 5.70
N VAL A 35 -9.86 -7.33 6.70
CA VAL A 35 -8.92 -6.21 6.62
C VAL A 35 -7.85 -6.43 5.54
N ARG A 36 -7.25 -7.61 5.51
CA ARG A 36 -6.24 -7.96 4.50
C ARG A 36 -6.79 -7.88 3.07
N TYR A 37 -8.04 -8.29 2.88
CA TYR A 37 -8.71 -8.17 1.59
C TYR A 37 -8.89 -6.71 1.18
N ARG A 38 -9.42 -5.86 2.08
CA ARG A 38 -9.57 -4.41 1.83
C ARG A 38 -8.24 -3.75 1.51
N LEU A 39 -7.20 -4.05 2.29
CA LEU A 39 -5.85 -3.52 2.06
C LEU A 39 -5.28 -3.92 0.69
N THR A 40 -5.47 -5.18 0.29
CA THR A 40 -5.03 -5.70 -1.01
C THR A 40 -5.74 -4.97 -2.16
N ARG A 41 -7.06 -4.77 -2.04
CA ARG A 41 -7.87 -4.05 -3.03
C ARG A 41 -7.44 -2.59 -3.16
N ALA A 42 -7.32 -1.89 -2.03
CA ALA A 42 -6.90 -0.49 -2.01
C ALA A 42 -5.47 -0.31 -2.54
N SER A 43 -4.52 -1.16 -2.14
CA SER A 43 -3.15 -1.15 -2.64
C SER A 43 -3.06 -1.42 -4.14
N SER A 44 -3.89 -2.32 -4.67
CA SER A 44 -3.93 -2.59 -6.12
C SER A 44 -4.51 -1.42 -6.93
N ALA A 45 -5.54 -0.74 -6.40
CA ALA A 45 -6.10 0.46 -7.02
C ALA A 45 -5.10 1.63 -6.97
N ARG A 46 -4.50 1.89 -5.80
CA ARG A 46 -3.42 2.88 -5.60
C ARG A 46 -2.31 2.70 -6.63
N ARG A 47 -1.78 1.49 -6.80
CA ARG A 47 -0.65 1.24 -7.73
C ARG A 47 -0.97 1.65 -9.16
N ARG A 48 -2.16 1.31 -9.66
CA ARG A 48 -2.60 1.70 -11.00
C ARG A 48 -2.68 3.22 -11.13
N GLU A 49 -3.25 3.88 -10.14
CA GLU A 49 -3.40 5.34 -10.12
C GLU A 49 -2.04 6.05 -10.09
N VAL A 50 -1.10 5.60 -9.24
CA VAL A 50 0.26 6.18 -9.16
C VAL A 50 1.00 6.05 -10.48
N VAL A 51 0.98 4.87 -11.10
CA VAL A 51 1.64 4.64 -12.39
C VAL A 51 1.02 5.55 -13.46
N ALA A 52 -0.30 5.60 -13.57
CA ALA A 52 -0.99 6.44 -14.55
C ALA A 52 -0.68 7.94 -14.35
N LEU A 53 -0.64 8.42 -13.10
CA LEU A 53 -0.30 9.82 -12.81
C LEU A 53 1.16 10.14 -13.18
N CYS A 54 2.11 9.26 -12.85
CA CYS A 54 3.51 9.44 -13.23
C CYS A 54 3.67 9.48 -14.75
N GLU A 55 3.04 8.53 -15.46
CA GLU A 55 3.09 8.47 -16.93
C GLU A 55 2.50 9.71 -17.58
N ARG A 56 1.36 10.21 -17.08
CA ARG A 56 0.74 11.46 -17.57
C ARG A 56 1.66 12.66 -17.38
N LEU A 57 2.26 12.82 -16.20
CA LEU A 57 3.16 13.95 -15.93
C LEU A 57 4.43 13.89 -16.80
N ILE A 58 5.03 12.70 -16.94
CA ILE A 58 6.21 12.50 -17.80
C ILE A 58 5.86 12.79 -19.26
N ALA A 59 4.71 12.33 -19.75
CA ALA A 59 4.25 12.59 -21.11
C ALA A 59 3.95 14.08 -21.35
N ALA A 60 3.50 14.81 -20.32
CA ALA A 60 3.31 16.25 -20.34
C ALA A 60 4.61 17.07 -20.24
N GLY A 61 5.77 16.41 -20.19
CA GLY A 61 7.09 17.06 -20.20
C GLY A 61 7.69 17.34 -18.82
N ALA A 62 7.12 16.80 -17.73
CA ALA A 62 7.73 16.93 -16.41
C ALA A 62 9.11 16.25 -16.39
N THR A 63 10.15 17.00 -16.00
CA THR A 63 11.55 16.54 -16.00
C THR A 63 12.01 15.97 -14.66
N ASP A 64 11.13 15.93 -13.67
CA ASP A 64 11.44 15.44 -12.33
C ASP A 64 11.82 13.93 -12.34
N PRO A 65 13.08 13.57 -12.05
CA PRO A 65 13.51 12.17 -12.03
C PRO A 65 12.80 11.35 -10.95
N ALA A 66 12.25 11.98 -9.91
CA ALA A 66 11.51 11.30 -8.87
C ALA A 66 10.21 10.66 -9.40
N LEU A 67 9.62 11.18 -10.48
CA LEU A 67 8.44 10.59 -11.12
C LEU A 67 8.75 9.23 -11.76
N LYS A 68 9.88 9.14 -12.47
CA LYS A 68 10.36 7.88 -13.07
C LYS A 68 10.69 6.86 -11.97
N ALA A 69 11.45 7.29 -10.96
CA ALA A 69 11.80 6.44 -9.83
C ALA A 69 10.56 5.94 -9.06
N LEU A 70 9.54 6.79 -8.87
CA LEU A 70 8.30 6.41 -8.20
C LEU A 70 7.51 5.38 -9.01
N ARG A 71 7.35 5.60 -10.32
CA ARG A 71 6.68 4.66 -11.21
C ARG A 71 7.35 3.28 -11.18
N ASP A 72 8.67 3.26 -11.33
CA ASP A 72 9.43 2.01 -11.42
C ASP A 72 9.39 1.25 -10.08
N ALA A 73 9.56 1.96 -8.95
CA ALA A 73 9.40 1.36 -7.62
C ALA A 73 7.98 0.82 -7.38
N THR A 74 6.95 1.53 -7.86
CA THR A 74 5.55 1.10 -7.76
C THR A 74 5.30 -0.20 -8.53
N ASN A 75 5.90 -0.35 -9.72
CA ASN A 75 5.83 -1.59 -10.50
C ASN A 75 6.51 -2.76 -9.80
N VAL A 76 7.67 -2.55 -9.16
CA VAL A 76 8.40 -3.57 -8.39
C VAL A 76 7.63 -4.00 -7.14
N SER A 77 6.99 -3.05 -6.42
CA SER A 77 6.23 -3.33 -5.18
C SER A 77 5.12 -4.38 -5.33
N ARG A 78 4.65 -4.62 -6.57
CA ARG A 78 3.72 -5.69 -6.90
C ARG A 78 4.24 -7.07 -6.49
N GLY A 79 5.51 -7.36 -6.74
CA GLY A 79 6.11 -8.66 -6.42
C GLY A 79 6.10 -8.92 -4.91
N THR A 80 6.51 -7.92 -4.12
CA THR A 80 6.56 -7.99 -2.66
C THR A 80 5.16 -8.20 -2.05
N SER A 81 4.16 -7.47 -2.55
CA SER A 81 2.77 -7.64 -2.10
C SER A 81 2.22 -9.04 -2.42
N SER A 82 2.43 -9.52 -3.65
CA SER A 82 1.98 -10.85 -4.08
C SER A 82 2.66 -11.97 -3.30
N SER A 83 3.97 -11.86 -3.06
CA SER A 83 4.72 -12.83 -2.25
C SER A 83 4.18 -12.90 -0.82
N HIS A 84 3.95 -11.76 -0.17
CA HIS A 84 3.40 -11.72 1.18
C HIS A 84 2.01 -12.36 1.28
N ILE A 85 1.12 -12.10 0.32
CA ILE A 85 -0.21 -12.72 0.26
C ILE A 85 -0.11 -14.24 0.05
N GLY A 86 0.78 -14.67 -0.85
CA GLY A 86 1.02 -16.09 -1.14
C GLY A 86 1.62 -16.86 0.05
N THR A 87 2.56 -16.27 0.78
CA THR A 87 3.16 -16.87 1.98
C THR A 87 2.14 -16.96 3.12
N TRP A 88 1.44 -15.88 3.42
CA TRP A 88 0.53 -15.81 4.56
C TRP A 88 -0.91 -16.15 4.16
N THR A 89 -1.16 -17.38 3.74
CA THR A 89 -2.54 -17.88 3.58
C THR A 89 -3.28 -17.88 4.92
N LEU A 90 -4.62 -17.93 4.93
CA LEU A 90 -5.39 -18.04 6.18
C LEU A 90 -4.89 -19.20 7.06
N ARG A 91 -4.61 -20.36 6.45
CA ARG A 91 -4.05 -21.53 7.13
C ARG A 91 -2.73 -21.20 7.83
N GLN A 92 -1.83 -20.49 7.15
CA GLN A 92 -0.53 -20.10 7.72
C GLN A 92 -0.66 -19.04 8.82
N VAL A 93 -1.58 -18.09 8.66
CA VAL A 93 -1.88 -17.07 9.68
C VAL A 93 -2.38 -17.71 10.98
N ILE A 94 -3.24 -18.73 10.88
CA ILE A 94 -3.75 -19.47 12.05
C ILE A 94 -2.64 -20.34 12.64
N ALA A 95 -1.86 -21.03 11.81
CA ALA A 95 -0.80 -21.93 12.26
C ALA A 95 0.37 -21.20 12.94
N ASP A 96 0.71 -19.99 12.49
CA ASP A 96 1.78 -19.16 13.04
C ASP A 96 1.33 -17.69 13.16
N TRP A 97 0.44 -17.45 14.12
CA TRP A 97 -0.03 -16.09 14.41
C TRP A 97 1.11 -15.15 14.81
N PRO A 98 2.05 -15.51 15.72
CA PRO A 98 3.15 -14.64 16.08
C PRO A 98 4.07 -14.29 14.90
N GLY A 99 4.35 -15.26 14.02
CA GLY A 99 5.11 -15.02 12.80
C GLY A 99 4.38 -14.10 11.83
N TYR A 100 3.07 -14.29 11.66
CA TYR A 100 2.26 -13.38 10.87
C TYR A 100 2.29 -11.96 11.44
N VAL A 101 2.17 -11.78 12.76
CA VAL A 101 2.23 -10.45 13.40
C VAL A 101 3.55 -9.75 13.08
N ARG A 102 4.69 -10.46 13.21
CA ARG A 102 6.01 -9.90 12.86
C ARG A 102 6.09 -9.50 11.38
N ALA A 103 5.68 -10.38 10.48
CA ALA A 103 5.69 -10.11 9.04
C ALA A 103 4.73 -8.97 8.64
N SER A 104 3.55 -8.92 9.28
CA SER A 104 2.55 -7.88 9.09
C SER A 104 3.09 -6.52 9.52
N ASN A 105 3.76 -6.43 10.68
CA ASN A 105 4.39 -5.19 11.14
C ASN A 105 5.37 -4.61 10.10
N LEU A 106 6.23 -5.45 9.53
CA LEU A 106 7.19 -5.04 8.49
C LEU A 106 6.48 -4.55 7.23
N MET A 107 5.47 -5.29 6.77
CA MET A 107 4.67 -4.91 5.59
C MET A 107 3.91 -3.60 5.81
N ARG A 108 3.27 -3.41 6.97
CA ARG A 108 2.54 -2.17 7.29
C ARG A 108 3.47 -0.97 7.31
N ALA A 109 4.65 -1.10 7.91
CA ALA A 109 5.65 -0.03 7.92
C ALA A 109 6.13 0.33 6.50
N ALA A 110 6.32 -0.66 5.63
CA ALA A 110 6.68 -0.43 4.23
C ALA A 110 5.57 0.33 3.47
N LEU A 111 4.32 -0.11 3.59
CA LEU A 111 3.17 0.53 2.91
C LEU A 111 2.94 1.97 3.38
N ARG A 112 3.12 2.27 4.68
CA ARG A 112 3.06 3.66 5.18
C ARG A 112 4.14 4.55 4.55
N ARG A 113 5.36 4.03 4.39
CA ARG A 113 6.44 4.76 3.70
C ARG A 113 6.18 4.97 2.21
N GLU A 114 5.54 4.01 1.54
CA GLU A 114 5.11 4.17 0.14
C GLU A 114 4.13 5.33 0.00
N VAL A 115 3.08 5.37 0.81
CA VAL A 115 2.09 6.46 0.80
C VAL A 115 2.76 7.82 1.03
N ALA A 116 3.64 7.93 2.03
CA ALA A 116 4.35 9.18 2.30
C ALA A 116 5.23 9.62 1.12
N ARG A 117 5.95 8.69 0.48
CA ARG A 117 6.76 8.97 -0.70
C ARG A 117 5.91 9.43 -1.88
N GLU A 118 4.78 8.78 -2.13
CA GLU A 118 3.86 9.16 -3.20
C GLU A 118 3.34 10.58 -3.02
N VAL A 119 2.94 10.95 -1.80
CA VAL A 119 2.52 12.33 -1.49
C VAL A 119 3.66 13.32 -1.74
N ALA A 120 4.86 13.04 -1.22
CA ALA A 120 6.01 13.94 -1.36
C ALA A 120 6.40 14.18 -2.82
N VAL A 121 6.34 13.15 -3.66
CA VAL A 121 6.70 13.24 -5.09
C VAL A 121 5.59 13.85 -5.92
N LEU A 122 4.32 13.47 -5.70
CA LEU A 122 3.23 13.88 -6.59
C LEU A 122 2.62 15.23 -6.21
N ALA A 123 2.55 15.59 -4.93
CA ALA A 123 1.89 16.82 -4.50
C ALA A 123 2.40 18.10 -5.18
N PRO A 124 3.72 18.31 -5.38
CA PRO A 124 4.24 19.50 -6.05
C PRO A 124 3.70 19.69 -7.47
N HIS A 125 3.44 18.60 -8.20
CA HIS A 125 2.97 18.63 -9.60
C HIS A 125 1.46 18.90 -9.74
N PHE A 126 0.71 18.86 -8.65
CA PHE A 126 -0.73 19.11 -8.63
C PHE A 126 -1.12 20.27 -7.71
N ALA A 127 -0.15 20.92 -7.09
CA ALA A 127 -0.35 22.11 -6.27
C ALA A 127 -0.55 23.40 -7.10
N GLN A 128 -0.23 23.38 -8.40
CA GLN A 128 -0.40 24.52 -9.31
C GLN A 128 -1.74 24.53 -10.09
N ALA A 129 -2.69 23.67 -9.72
CA ALA A 129 -4.03 23.61 -10.32
C ALA A 129 -5.15 24.08 -9.37
N MET A 130 -4.81 25.02 -8.49
CA MET A 130 -5.73 25.87 -7.72
C MET A 130 -5.26 27.31 -7.82
#